data_AF-A0A8X9A3N8-F1
#
_entry.id   AF-A0A8X9A3N8-F1
#
_cell.length_a   1.000
_cell.length_b   1.000
_cell.length_c   1.000
_cell.angle_alpha   90.00
_cell.angle_beta   90.00
_cell.angle_gamma   90.00
#
_symmetry.space_group_name_H-M   'P 1'
#
loop_
_entity.id
_entity.type
_entity.pdbx_description
1 polymer ?
#
loop_
_entity_poly.entity_id
_entity_poly.type
_entity_poly.pdbx_seq_one_letter_code
_entity_poly.pdbx_strand_id
1 'polypeptide(L)'
;MILMWNSKGEGEELTSGTRAGRHEDAESDYLSSVVDFICANSTAQDNCPSSSCGNVKISYPFRLTSSPKSCGYDDSGSELECHNNETIFKVGNARYIVRDINYATYSIWMVDPSMNTANANLSSCPLYPNDLPSWPYLFSHNYFFDMNRPVSFLHCLAPVSSSSYVEAPFCGNRSSILSNSSRLYSYVVEGDGIVEDSCMLDHVVWSSRAKGTSTISNPSLAGIYGDLSNGVELSWFIVHCGDCPRFTVCLLEDSRITCKRQCQDDVTTLSQQGFRCQLEYWGFIYGAYTVVAYGGLIGLRFVIGFVLLMVLVVFQWRKRHDLPL
;
A
#
# COMPACT_ATOMS: atom_id res chain seq x y z
N MET A 1 -0.62 -11.40 -1.99
CA MET A 1 0.36 -12.39 -2.52
C MET A 1 0.97 -11.75 -3.74
N ILE A 2 2.13 -11.11 -3.59
CA ILE A 2 2.77 -10.32 -4.65
C ILE A 2 3.87 -11.21 -5.25
N LEU A 3 3.74 -11.53 -6.54
CA LEU A 3 4.77 -12.26 -7.29
C LEU A 3 5.69 -11.22 -7.92
N MET A 4 6.96 -11.21 -7.49
CA MET A 4 8.02 -10.49 -8.19
C MET A 4 8.49 -11.31 -9.40
N TRP A 5 8.54 -10.68 -10.56
CA TRP A 5 9.05 -11.26 -11.80
C TRP A 5 10.54 -10.89 -11.94
N ASN A 6 11.40 -11.89 -12.07
CA ASN A 6 12.85 -11.72 -12.25
C ASN A 6 13.22 -12.18 -13.67
N SER A 7 13.69 -11.24 -14.51
CA SER A 7 14.22 -11.55 -15.84
C SER A 7 15.68 -11.98 -15.73
N LYS A 8 16.01 -13.16 -16.24
CA LYS A 8 17.35 -13.75 -16.23
C LYS A 8 17.85 -13.91 -17.67
N GLY A 9 19.01 -13.35 -17.96
CA GLY A 9 19.74 -13.54 -19.22
C GLY A 9 21.25 -13.58 -18.98
N GLU A 10 21.88 -14.50 -19.70
CA GLU A 10 23.32 -14.74 -19.88
C GLU A 10 24.06 -15.56 -18.82
N GLY A 11 24.71 -16.61 -19.33
CA GLY A 11 25.41 -17.64 -18.59
C GLY A 11 26.90 -17.57 -18.80
N GLU A 12 27.63 -18.00 -17.79
CA GLU A 12 28.98 -18.56 -17.93
C GLU A 12 29.11 -19.73 -16.95
N GLU A 13 29.73 -20.79 -17.45
CA GLU A 13 29.86 -22.13 -16.89
C GLU A 13 31.15 -22.22 -16.07
N LEU A 14 31.08 -22.57 -14.78
CA LEU A 14 32.24 -23.00 -13.98
C LEU A 14 31.79 -23.92 -12.81
N THR A 15 31.90 -25.23 -13.08
CA THR A 15 32.26 -26.36 -12.18
C THR A 15 31.88 -26.35 -10.69
N SER A 16 30.89 -27.19 -10.38
CA SER A 16 30.70 -28.12 -9.24
C SER A 16 31.62 -28.00 -8.00
N GLY A 17 31.02 -27.62 -6.86
CA GLY A 17 31.56 -27.84 -5.51
C GLY A 17 30.49 -27.66 -4.41
N THR A 18 30.01 -28.77 -3.86
CA THR A 18 28.93 -28.87 -2.87
C THR A 18 29.28 -28.28 -1.50
N ARG A 19 28.57 -27.24 -1.02
CA ARG A 19 28.18 -27.10 0.40
C ARG A 19 27.06 -26.07 0.57
N ALA A 20 25.89 -26.56 0.94
CA ALA A 20 24.71 -25.79 1.35
C ALA A 20 24.99 -24.97 2.62
N GLY A 21 24.38 -23.78 2.70
CA GLY A 21 24.33 -22.93 3.90
C GLY A 21 25.11 -21.62 3.77
N ARG A 22 24.64 -20.69 2.93
CA ARG A 22 25.03 -19.26 2.96
C ARG A 22 24.17 -18.39 2.02
N HIS A 23 22.85 -18.39 2.19
CA HIS A 23 21.97 -17.54 1.36
C HIS A 23 20.90 -16.76 2.15
N GLU A 24 20.76 -16.97 3.46
CA GLU A 24 19.81 -16.25 4.32
C GLU A 24 20.44 -15.05 5.08
N ASP A 25 21.77 -14.94 5.10
CA ASP A 25 22.47 -13.91 5.88
C ASP A 25 22.68 -12.58 5.10
N ALA A 26 22.41 -12.54 3.79
CA ALA A 26 22.60 -11.34 2.97
C ALA A 26 21.39 -10.39 2.94
N GLU A 27 20.22 -10.86 3.40
CA GLU A 27 18.97 -10.07 3.44
C GLU A 27 18.83 -9.29 4.76
N SER A 28 19.46 -9.79 5.85
CA SER A 28 19.40 -9.18 7.19
C SER A 28 20.34 -7.96 7.35
N ASP A 29 21.45 -7.89 6.62
CA ASP A 29 22.39 -6.77 6.70
C ASP A 29 21.94 -5.52 5.92
N TYR A 30 20.99 -5.67 4.97
CA TYR A 30 20.42 -4.54 4.24
C TYR A 30 19.45 -3.71 5.11
N LEU A 31 18.67 -4.38 5.97
CA LEU A 31 17.70 -3.75 6.87
C LEU A 31 18.38 -3.00 8.04
N SER A 32 19.57 -3.43 8.47
CA SER A 32 20.30 -2.76 9.55
C SER A 32 20.95 -1.44 9.12
N SER A 33 21.17 -1.21 7.81
CA SER A 33 21.75 0.06 7.33
C SER A 33 20.71 1.19 7.14
N VAL A 34 19.42 0.86 7.19
CA VAL A 34 18.31 1.81 6.94
C VAL A 34 17.89 2.58 8.20
N VAL A 35 18.42 2.24 9.39
CA VAL A 35 17.98 2.81 10.67
C VAL A 35 18.78 4.07 11.09
N ASP A 36 19.88 4.41 10.42
CA ASP A 36 20.81 5.46 10.92
C ASP A 36 20.95 6.74 10.08
N PHE A 37 20.14 6.96 9.05
CA PHE A 37 20.06 8.27 8.37
C PHE A 37 18.62 8.43 7.89
N ILE A 38 17.79 9.35 8.39
CA ILE A 38 17.84 10.79 8.12
C ILE A 38 17.03 11.50 9.22
N CYS A 39 17.69 12.18 10.16
CA CYS A 39 17.11 13.35 10.81
C CYS A 39 17.53 14.56 9.97
N ALA A 40 16.90 14.77 8.81
CA ALA A 40 17.05 16.03 8.09
C ALA A 40 16.22 17.08 8.82
N ASN A 41 16.96 18.02 9.42
CA ASN A 41 16.47 19.15 10.16
C ASN A 41 15.42 19.94 9.34
N SER A 42 14.29 20.30 9.94
CA SER A 42 13.16 21.02 9.35
C SER A 42 13.47 22.46 8.88
N THR A 43 14.73 22.86 8.87
CA THR A 43 15.21 24.23 8.56
C THR A 43 15.08 24.62 7.08
N ALA A 44 14.77 23.67 6.20
CA ALA A 44 14.50 23.92 4.78
C ALA A 44 13.17 24.67 4.56
N GLN A 45 12.17 24.43 5.40
CA GLN A 45 10.80 24.91 5.18
C GLN A 45 10.68 26.44 5.38
N ASP A 46 11.46 27.03 6.28
CA ASP A 46 11.32 28.45 6.63
C ASP A 46 12.04 29.42 5.68
N ASN A 47 13.00 28.93 4.89
CA ASN A 47 13.82 29.78 3.99
C ASN A 47 13.43 29.68 2.51
N CYS A 48 12.41 28.88 2.19
CA CYS A 48 12.04 28.57 0.82
C CYS A 48 10.67 29.17 0.48
N PRO A 49 10.62 30.28 -0.28
CA PRO A 49 9.35 30.91 -0.62
C PRO A 49 8.52 30.00 -1.52
N SER A 50 7.21 29.99 -1.31
CA SER A 50 6.30 29.32 -2.23
C SER A 50 6.35 29.97 -3.61
N SER A 51 6.31 29.16 -4.65
CA SER A 51 6.26 29.57 -6.05
C SER A 51 4.98 29.03 -6.72
N SER A 52 4.80 29.33 -8.00
CA SER A 52 3.68 28.80 -8.79
C SER A 52 4.08 28.60 -10.24
N CYS A 53 3.49 27.60 -10.90
CA CYS A 53 3.61 27.41 -12.34
C CYS A 53 2.21 27.14 -12.93
N GLY A 54 1.76 28.06 -13.79
CA GLY A 54 0.35 28.10 -14.20
C GLY A 54 -0.55 28.28 -12.98
N ASN A 55 -1.51 27.37 -12.81
CA ASN A 55 -2.46 27.39 -11.69
C ASN A 55 -2.00 26.54 -10.49
N VAL A 56 -0.83 25.89 -10.55
CA VAL A 56 -0.34 25.02 -9.48
C VAL A 56 0.56 25.82 -8.55
N LYS A 57 0.22 25.84 -7.26
CA LYS A 57 1.05 26.40 -6.19
C LYS A 57 2.07 25.36 -5.72
N ILE A 58 3.34 25.75 -5.69
CA ILE A 58 4.48 24.88 -5.37
C ILE A 58 5.15 25.39 -4.11
N SER A 59 5.23 24.54 -3.09
CA SER A 59 5.95 24.75 -1.84
C SER A 59 6.49 23.42 -1.36
N TYR A 60 7.35 23.47 -0.33
CA TYR A 60 7.85 22.28 0.34
C TYR A 60 6.71 21.27 0.61
N PRO A 61 6.88 19.99 0.29
CA PRO A 61 8.15 19.31 -0.06
C PRO A 61 8.54 19.41 -1.54
N PHE A 62 7.67 19.92 -2.41
CA PHE A 62 7.96 20.04 -3.83
C PHE A 62 8.74 21.31 -4.13
N ARG A 63 9.57 21.25 -5.16
CA ARG A 63 10.25 22.44 -5.69
C ARG A 63 10.36 22.42 -7.20
N LEU A 64 10.53 23.59 -7.78
CA LEU A 64 10.92 23.69 -9.18
C LEU A 64 12.37 23.25 -9.37
N THR A 65 12.69 22.68 -10.53
CA THR A 65 14.08 22.34 -10.91
C THR A 65 15.00 23.57 -10.98
N SER A 66 14.43 24.76 -11.16
CA SER A 66 15.13 26.05 -11.08
C SER A 66 15.38 26.55 -9.65
N SER A 67 14.75 25.94 -8.64
CA SER A 67 14.90 26.31 -7.23
C SER A 67 16.06 25.55 -6.57
N PRO A 68 16.70 26.10 -5.52
CA PRO A 68 17.77 25.42 -4.79
C PRO A 68 17.36 24.03 -4.30
N LYS A 69 18.30 23.08 -4.30
CA LYS A 69 18.04 21.70 -3.83
C LYS A 69 17.49 21.65 -2.41
N SER A 70 17.96 22.55 -1.55
CA SER A 70 17.52 22.70 -0.16
C SER A 70 16.06 23.10 0.03
N CYS A 71 15.34 23.47 -1.04
CA CYS A 71 13.93 23.85 -0.97
C CYS A 71 12.94 22.73 -1.29
N GLY A 72 13.43 21.54 -1.57
CA GLY A 72 12.62 20.34 -1.73
C GLY A 72 12.99 19.31 -0.67
N TYR A 73 12.22 18.24 -0.61
CA TYR A 73 12.62 17.08 0.16
C TYR A 73 13.89 16.46 -0.45
N ASP A 74 14.77 15.91 0.40
CA ASP A 74 16.13 15.46 0.00
C ASP A 74 16.12 14.34 -1.06
N ASP A 75 14.98 13.67 -1.27
CA ASP A 75 14.81 12.71 -2.35
C ASP A 75 14.48 13.38 -3.69
N SER A 76 15.13 12.89 -4.75
CA SER A 76 14.97 13.30 -6.16
C SER A 76 13.54 13.25 -6.69
N GLY A 77 12.63 12.56 -5.99
CA GLY A 77 11.21 12.45 -6.34
C GLY A 77 10.34 13.68 -6.05
N SER A 78 10.89 14.79 -5.54
CA SER A 78 10.13 16.00 -5.20
C SER A 78 10.28 17.17 -6.20
N GLU A 79 10.98 16.93 -7.31
CA GLU A 79 11.24 17.95 -8.33
C GLU A 79 10.10 18.11 -9.35
N LEU A 80 9.77 19.35 -9.68
CA LEU A 80 8.79 19.74 -10.68
C LEU A 80 9.44 20.59 -11.77
N GLU A 81 9.09 20.32 -13.03
CA GLU A 81 9.44 21.21 -14.14
C GLU A 81 8.29 22.17 -14.44
N CYS A 82 8.62 23.39 -14.85
CA CYS A 82 7.64 24.34 -15.38
C CYS A 82 7.99 24.65 -16.82
N HIS A 83 7.10 24.31 -17.75
CA HIS A 83 7.27 24.58 -19.17
C HIS A 83 5.98 25.15 -19.74
N ASN A 84 6.02 26.34 -20.35
CA ASN A 84 4.86 27.00 -20.95
C ASN A 84 3.62 27.08 -20.03
N ASN A 85 3.82 27.41 -18.75
CA ASN A 85 2.79 27.43 -17.71
C ASN A 85 2.16 26.06 -17.37
N GLU A 86 2.73 24.96 -17.85
CA GLU A 86 2.38 23.60 -17.41
C GLU A 86 3.41 23.08 -16.40
N THR A 87 2.90 22.61 -15.26
CA THR A 87 3.71 21.96 -14.24
C THR A 87 3.84 20.48 -14.58
N ILE A 88 5.07 19.96 -14.62
CA ILE A 88 5.37 18.60 -15.07
C ILE A 88 6.09 17.84 -13.96
N PHE A 89 5.56 16.65 -13.63
CA PHE A 89 6.17 15.70 -12.72
C PHE A 89 6.79 14.54 -13.52
N LYS A 90 8.05 14.21 -13.23
CA LYS A 90 8.80 13.17 -13.95
C LYS A 90 8.89 11.89 -13.13
N VAL A 91 8.64 10.77 -13.79
CA VAL A 91 8.68 9.42 -13.20
C VAL A 91 9.44 8.52 -14.14
N GLY A 92 10.73 8.27 -13.87
CA GLY A 92 11.61 7.66 -14.86
C GLY A 92 11.61 8.45 -16.18
N ASN A 93 11.13 7.81 -17.26
CA ASN A 93 10.99 8.45 -18.58
C ASN A 93 9.61 9.10 -18.82
N ALA A 94 8.66 8.89 -17.90
CA ALA A 94 7.31 9.42 -18.00
C ALA A 94 7.23 10.89 -17.56
N ARG A 95 6.33 11.64 -18.21
CA ARG A 95 6.10 13.06 -17.95
C ARG A 95 4.60 13.30 -17.74
N TYR A 96 4.22 13.54 -16.50
CA TYR A 96 2.83 13.81 -16.12
C TYR A 96 2.58 15.30 -15.98
N ILE A 97 1.40 15.76 -16.39
CA ILE A 97 0.98 17.15 -16.14
C ILE A 97 0.32 17.20 -14.77
N VAL A 98 0.91 17.96 -13.84
CA VAL A 98 0.36 18.17 -12.51
C VAL A 98 -0.84 19.12 -12.62
N ARG A 99 -1.96 18.69 -12.05
CA ARG A 99 -3.20 19.45 -12.03
C ARG A 99 -3.40 20.18 -10.72
N ASP A 100 -3.07 19.54 -9.61
CA ASP A 100 -3.22 20.12 -8.28
C ASP A 100 -2.26 19.47 -7.28
N ILE A 101 -1.87 20.24 -6.26
CA ILE A 101 -1.13 19.76 -5.10
C ILE A 101 -1.90 20.19 -3.86
N ASN A 102 -2.46 19.21 -3.15
CA ASN A 102 -3.22 19.46 -1.94
C ASN A 102 -2.33 19.28 -0.70
N TYR A 103 -1.94 20.41 -0.10
CA TYR A 103 -1.13 20.47 1.12
C TYR A 103 -1.90 20.15 2.40
N ALA A 104 -3.25 20.20 2.37
CA ALA A 104 -4.05 19.82 3.53
C ALA A 104 -4.21 18.30 3.63
N THR A 105 -4.29 17.61 2.50
CA THR A 105 -4.50 16.15 2.43
C THR A 105 -3.26 15.37 2.02
N TYR A 106 -2.13 16.06 1.84
CA TYR A 106 -0.85 15.48 1.43
C TYR A 106 -0.95 14.68 0.12
N SER A 107 -1.67 15.20 -0.88
CA SER A 107 -1.79 14.55 -2.19
C SER A 107 -1.30 15.41 -3.35
N ILE A 108 -0.84 14.76 -4.41
CA ILE A 108 -0.50 15.36 -5.69
C ILE A 108 -1.29 14.64 -6.77
N TRP A 109 -2.01 15.40 -7.59
CA TRP A 109 -2.85 14.90 -8.68
C TRP A 109 -2.25 15.28 -10.03
N MET A 110 -2.12 14.29 -10.92
CA MET A 110 -1.50 14.49 -12.23
C MET A 110 -2.16 13.63 -13.31
N VAL A 111 -2.05 14.04 -14.57
CA VAL A 111 -2.66 13.34 -15.72
C VAL A 111 -1.62 13.00 -16.77
N ASP A 112 -1.81 11.89 -17.48
CA ASP A 112 -1.05 11.60 -18.70
C ASP A 112 -1.40 12.67 -19.75
N PRO A 113 -0.42 13.29 -20.43
CA PRO A 113 -0.67 14.28 -21.48
C PRO A 113 -1.64 13.81 -22.58
N SER A 114 -1.63 12.51 -22.91
CA SER A 114 -2.54 11.91 -23.90
C SER A 114 -3.99 11.78 -23.42
N MET A 115 -4.21 11.84 -22.10
CA MET A 115 -5.52 11.73 -21.45
C MET A 115 -6.06 13.09 -20.96
N ASN A 116 -5.35 14.18 -21.26
CA ASN A 116 -5.64 15.55 -20.80
C ASN A 116 -6.82 16.22 -21.53
N THR A 117 -7.46 15.59 -22.51
CA THR A 117 -8.58 16.21 -23.23
C THR A 117 -9.90 15.54 -22.88
N ALA A 118 -10.96 16.34 -22.73
CA ALA A 118 -12.34 15.86 -22.58
C ALA A 118 -12.82 14.99 -23.76
N ASN A 119 -12.04 14.96 -24.84
CA ASN A 119 -12.17 14.09 -25.99
C ASN A 119 -10.89 13.26 -26.14
N ALA A 120 -10.43 12.61 -25.07
CA ALA A 120 -9.35 11.64 -25.16
C ALA A 120 -9.70 10.71 -26.33
N ASN A 121 -8.84 10.72 -27.34
CA ASN A 121 -9.15 10.00 -28.57
C ASN A 121 -9.27 8.53 -28.19
N LEU A 122 -10.46 7.94 -28.31
CA LEU A 122 -10.71 6.54 -27.93
C LEU A 122 -9.93 5.55 -28.81
N SER A 123 -9.12 6.05 -29.74
CA SER A 123 -8.16 5.30 -30.56
C SER A 123 -6.70 5.43 -30.09
N SER A 124 -6.42 6.24 -29.07
CA SER A 124 -5.07 6.50 -28.56
C SER A 124 -4.76 5.68 -27.30
N CYS A 125 -3.56 5.12 -27.25
CA CYS A 125 -3.04 4.48 -26.04
C CYS A 125 -2.45 5.53 -25.09
N PRO A 126 -2.47 5.28 -23.77
CA PRO A 126 -1.70 6.06 -22.82
C PRO A 126 -0.23 6.09 -23.23
N LEU A 127 0.43 7.24 -23.08
CA LEU A 127 1.81 7.43 -23.50
C LEU A 127 2.79 6.64 -22.62
N TYR A 128 2.45 6.51 -21.35
CA TYR A 128 3.35 5.97 -20.35
C TYR A 128 2.74 4.72 -19.69
N PRO A 129 3.15 3.50 -20.09
CA PRO A 129 2.90 2.31 -19.28
C PRO A 129 3.59 2.47 -17.93
N ASN A 130 2.83 2.38 -16.85
CA ASN A 130 3.34 2.58 -15.50
C ASN A 130 3.49 1.25 -14.78
N ASP A 131 4.68 0.69 -14.91
CA ASP A 131 5.16 -0.28 -13.94
C ASP A 131 5.57 0.48 -12.67
N LEU A 132 4.92 0.13 -11.55
CA LEU A 132 5.17 0.65 -10.19
C LEU A 132 6.65 0.84 -9.78
N PRO A 133 7.64 0.05 -10.24
CA PRO A 133 9.04 0.21 -9.84
C PRO A 133 9.67 1.55 -10.24
N SER A 134 9.06 2.29 -11.16
CA SER A 134 9.57 3.58 -11.63
C SER A 134 9.23 4.78 -10.74
N TRP A 135 8.35 4.59 -9.75
CA TRP A 135 7.91 5.67 -8.87
C TRP A 135 8.90 5.93 -7.73
N PRO A 136 9.15 7.21 -7.38
CA PRO A 136 10.01 7.53 -6.24
C PRO A 136 9.54 6.87 -4.95
N TYR A 137 10.47 6.50 -4.07
CA TYR A 137 10.19 5.84 -2.79
C TYR A 137 9.25 6.68 -1.90
N LEU A 138 9.28 8.00 -2.06
CA LEU A 138 8.32 8.96 -1.52
C LEU A 138 6.83 8.56 -1.68
N PHE A 139 6.50 7.71 -2.64
CA PHE A 139 5.14 7.29 -2.96
C PHE A 139 4.90 5.79 -2.70
N SER A 140 5.79 5.14 -1.94
CA SER A 140 5.87 3.68 -1.79
C SER A 140 4.69 3.05 -1.01
N HIS A 141 3.89 2.32 -1.79
CA HIS A 141 3.25 1.02 -1.57
C HIS A 141 2.02 0.80 -0.69
N ASN A 142 1.66 1.62 0.30
CA ASN A 142 0.38 1.39 1.02
C ASN A 142 -0.77 2.26 0.51
N TYR A 143 -0.52 3.53 0.20
CA TYR A 143 -1.61 4.46 -0.15
C TYR A 143 -1.84 4.61 -1.66
N PHE A 144 -0.86 4.21 -2.49
CA PHE A 144 -0.98 4.32 -3.94
C PHE A 144 -2.15 3.47 -4.46
N PHE A 145 -2.23 2.21 -4.04
CA PHE A 145 -3.29 1.29 -4.47
C PHE A 145 -4.65 1.59 -3.85
N ASP A 146 -4.70 2.30 -2.72
CA ASP A 146 -5.95 2.78 -2.12
C ASP A 146 -6.51 3.98 -2.91
N MET A 147 -5.62 4.88 -3.34
CA MET A 147 -6.00 6.08 -4.10
C MET A 147 -6.25 5.79 -5.58
N ASN A 148 -5.62 4.77 -6.18
CA ASN A 148 -5.68 4.53 -7.62
C ASN A 148 -6.12 3.12 -8.03
N ARG A 149 -6.95 3.06 -9.07
CA ARG A 149 -7.35 1.81 -9.75
C ARG A 149 -6.43 1.54 -10.93
N PRO A 150 -6.02 0.28 -11.14
CA PRO A 150 -5.34 -0.09 -12.37
C PRO A 150 -6.34 -0.14 -13.53
N VAL A 151 -5.87 0.25 -14.71
CA VAL A 151 -6.52 0.03 -16.00
C VAL A 151 -5.51 -0.68 -16.88
N SER A 152 -5.85 -1.90 -17.27
CA SER A 152 -4.97 -2.81 -17.99
C SER A 152 -5.39 -2.91 -19.44
N PHE A 153 -4.48 -2.56 -20.34
CA PHE A 153 -4.59 -2.84 -21.77
C PHE A 153 -3.90 -4.17 -22.05
N LEU A 154 -4.59 -5.04 -22.76
CA LEU A 154 -4.14 -6.41 -23.01
C LEU A 154 -4.59 -6.88 -24.39
N HIS A 155 -3.92 -7.90 -24.90
CA HIS A 155 -4.32 -8.58 -26.11
C HIS A 155 -4.36 -10.09 -25.93
N CYS A 156 -5.31 -10.72 -26.60
CA CYS A 156 -5.55 -12.15 -26.53
C CYS A 156 -5.53 -12.74 -27.94
N LEU A 157 -5.15 -14.01 -28.04
CA LEU A 157 -5.20 -14.77 -29.31
C LEU A 157 -6.58 -15.37 -29.59
N ALA A 158 -7.46 -15.37 -28.59
CA ALA A 158 -8.84 -15.82 -28.66
C ALA A 158 -9.76 -14.76 -28.04
N PRO A 159 -11.02 -14.64 -28.50
CA PRO A 159 -11.96 -13.68 -27.95
C PRO A 159 -12.35 -14.07 -26.52
N VAL A 160 -12.48 -13.06 -25.66
CA VAL A 160 -12.89 -13.23 -24.27
C VAL A 160 -14.42 -13.09 -24.18
N SER A 161 -15.06 -13.93 -23.35
CA SER A 161 -16.53 -13.94 -23.18
C SER A 161 -17.04 -13.06 -22.03
N SER A 162 -16.14 -12.56 -21.18
CA SER A 162 -16.48 -11.76 -20.01
C SER A 162 -16.84 -10.32 -20.39
N SER A 163 -17.92 -9.79 -19.81
CA SER A 163 -18.39 -8.41 -20.00
C SER A 163 -17.47 -7.34 -19.39
N SER A 164 -16.48 -7.74 -18.59
CA SER A 164 -15.48 -6.82 -18.03
C SER A 164 -14.41 -6.42 -19.05
N TYR A 165 -14.29 -7.16 -20.17
CA TYR A 165 -13.31 -6.92 -21.23
C TYR A 165 -13.96 -6.08 -22.32
N VAL A 166 -13.52 -4.83 -22.44
CA VAL A 166 -14.04 -3.88 -23.43
C VAL A 166 -13.08 -3.79 -24.59
N GLU A 167 -13.56 -3.91 -25.83
CA GLU A 167 -12.72 -3.76 -27.02
C GLU A 167 -12.05 -2.37 -27.03
N ALA A 168 -10.74 -2.36 -27.26
CA ALA A 168 -9.92 -1.17 -27.17
C ALA A 168 -8.81 -1.15 -28.23
N PRO A 169 -8.14 -0.01 -28.44
CA PRO A 169 -6.98 0.06 -29.30
C PRO A 169 -5.86 -0.86 -28.82
N PHE A 170 -5.11 -1.45 -29.76
CA PHE A 170 -3.93 -2.24 -29.44
C PHE A 170 -2.78 -1.33 -29.00
N CYS A 171 -2.31 -1.50 -27.77
CA CYS A 171 -1.22 -0.72 -27.20
C CYS A 171 0.12 -1.44 -27.17
N GLY A 172 0.15 -2.75 -27.36
CA GLY A 172 1.40 -3.52 -27.34
C GLY A 172 2.37 -3.21 -28.48
N ASN A 173 3.56 -3.80 -28.38
CA ASN A 173 4.56 -3.71 -29.43
C ASN A 173 4.26 -4.73 -30.55
N ARG A 174 3.87 -4.26 -31.75
CA ARG A 174 3.59 -5.15 -32.89
C ARG A 174 4.80 -6.00 -33.32
N SER A 175 6.02 -5.57 -33.01
CA SER A 175 7.24 -6.29 -33.38
C SER A 175 7.53 -7.52 -32.50
N SER A 176 6.93 -7.63 -31.30
CA SER A 176 7.00 -8.85 -30.47
C SER A 176 6.00 -9.91 -30.91
N ILE A 177 5.03 -9.56 -31.77
CA ILE A 177 4.02 -10.48 -32.28
C ILE A 177 4.60 -11.21 -33.51
N LEU A 178 5.43 -12.23 -33.27
CA LEU A 178 5.81 -13.19 -34.30
C LEU A 178 4.61 -14.11 -34.59
N SER A 179 3.67 -13.71 -35.46
CA SER A 179 2.90 -14.67 -36.25
C SER A 179 2.10 -14.03 -37.37
N ASN A 180 2.31 -14.58 -38.57
CA ASN A 180 1.46 -14.40 -39.73
C ASN A 180 0.04 -14.89 -39.39
N SER A 181 -0.94 -13.99 -39.32
CA SER A 181 -2.37 -14.27 -39.51
C SER A 181 -3.22 -14.85 -38.35
N SER A 182 -2.91 -14.60 -37.07
CA SER A 182 -3.92 -14.73 -36.00
C SER A 182 -4.68 -13.41 -35.79
N ARG A 183 -6.01 -13.48 -35.67
CA ARG A 183 -6.81 -12.32 -35.26
C ARG A 183 -6.43 -11.96 -33.82
N LEU A 184 -5.88 -10.76 -33.64
CA LEU A 184 -5.55 -10.20 -32.34
C LEU A 184 -6.80 -9.52 -31.77
N TYR A 185 -7.19 -9.87 -30.55
CA TYR A 185 -8.29 -9.23 -29.84
C TYR A 185 -7.69 -8.35 -28.75
N SER A 186 -7.91 -7.03 -28.84
CA SER A 186 -7.38 -6.06 -27.90
C SER A 186 -8.48 -5.55 -26.99
N TYR A 187 -8.21 -5.57 -25.70
CA TYR A 187 -9.16 -5.23 -24.67
C TYR A 187 -8.55 -4.27 -23.66
N VAL A 188 -9.43 -3.55 -22.98
CA VAL A 188 -9.12 -2.80 -21.77
C VAL A 188 -10.01 -3.29 -20.64
N VAL A 189 -9.42 -3.41 -19.45
CA VAL A 189 -10.09 -3.85 -18.23
C VAL A 189 -9.76 -2.86 -17.12
N GLU A 190 -10.78 -2.41 -16.39
CA GLU A 190 -10.62 -1.58 -15.19
C GLU A 190 -10.68 -2.47 -13.93
N GLY A 191 -9.79 -2.20 -12.97
CA GLY A 191 -9.77 -2.84 -11.66
C GLY A 191 -8.78 -3.99 -11.54
N ASP A 192 -8.73 -4.59 -10.35
CA ASP A 192 -7.76 -5.64 -9.97
C ASP A 192 -8.09 -7.02 -10.58
N GLY A 193 -8.71 -7.02 -11.76
CA GLY A 193 -9.18 -8.22 -12.46
C GLY A 193 -8.04 -9.18 -12.76
N ILE A 194 -8.29 -10.46 -12.52
CA ILE A 194 -7.38 -11.53 -12.95
C ILE A 194 -7.37 -11.51 -14.48
N VAL A 195 -6.21 -11.20 -15.05
CA VAL A 195 -5.95 -11.32 -16.48
C VAL A 195 -6.16 -12.78 -16.86
N GLU A 196 -7.05 -13.04 -17.81
CA GLU A 196 -7.29 -14.41 -18.30
C GLU A 196 -5.99 -14.97 -18.89
N ASP A 197 -5.64 -16.21 -18.55
CA ASP A 197 -4.33 -16.83 -18.88
C ASP A 197 -3.99 -16.79 -20.39
N SER A 198 -5.01 -16.68 -21.24
CA SER A 198 -4.86 -16.57 -22.70
C SER A 198 -4.48 -15.18 -23.20
N CYS A 199 -4.38 -14.19 -22.32
CA CYS A 199 -4.15 -12.80 -22.66
C CYS A 199 -2.80 -12.30 -22.13
N MET A 200 -2.13 -11.49 -22.96
CA MET A 200 -0.88 -10.83 -22.61
C MET A 200 -1.13 -9.37 -22.25
N LEU A 201 -0.51 -8.92 -21.17
CA LEU A 201 -0.60 -7.55 -20.68
C LEU A 201 0.32 -6.65 -21.51
N ASP A 202 -0.23 -5.56 -22.07
CA ASP A 202 0.51 -4.59 -22.87
C ASP A 202 0.90 -3.36 -22.05
N HIS A 203 -0.08 -2.74 -21.39
CA HIS A 203 0.10 -1.53 -20.60
C HIS A 203 -0.74 -1.59 -19.34
N VAL A 204 -0.20 -1.08 -18.23
CA VAL A 204 -0.97 -0.75 -17.04
C VAL A 204 -0.87 0.74 -16.81
N VAL A 205 -2.02 1.38 -16.62
CA VAL A 205 -2.11 2.77 -16.18
C VAL A 205 -3.00 2.89 -14.97
N TRP A 206 -2.98 4.04 -14.33
CA TRP A 206 -3.61 4.25 -13.04
C TRP A 206 -4.58 5.42 -13.10
N SER A 207 -5.75 5.25 -12.48
CA SER A 207 -6.80 6.25 -12.38
C SER A 207 -7.16 6.54 -10.92
N SER A 208 -7.31 7.81 -10.53
CA SER A 208 -7.68 8.24 -9.18
C SER A 208 -9.13 7.85 -8.86
N ARG A 209 -9.31 7.10 -7.76
CA ARG A 209 -10.62 6.74 -7.22
C ARG A 209 -11.40 7.95 -6.73
N ALA A 210 -10.72 8.96 -6.18
CA ALA A 210 -11.36 10.11 -5.57
C ALA A 210 -11.96 11.09 -6.61
N LYS A 211 -11.42 11.06 -7.84
CA LYS A 211 -11.90 11.88 -8.96
C LYS A 211 -12.90 11.15 -9.85
N GLY A 212 -12.93 9.81 -9.78
CA GLY A 212 -13.91 8.99 -10.47
C GLY A 212 -15.31 9.03 -9.84
N THR A 213 -16.33 8.83 -10.67
CA THR A 213 -17.75 8.82 -10.23
C THR A 213 -18.39 7.44 -10.31
N SER A 214 -17.61 6.43 -10.68
CA SER A 214 -18.16 5.24 -11.34
C SER A 214 -17.88 3.94 -10.54
N THR A 215 -18.94 3.29 -10.09
CA THR A 215 -18.97 1.84 -9.85
C THR A 215 -19.59 1.23 -11.10
N ILE A 216 -18.81 1.03 -12.16
CA ILE A 216 -19.42 0.70 -13.45
C ILE A 216 -19.84 -0.78 -13.47
N SER A 217 -21.13 -1.03 -13.29
CA SER A 217 -21.77 -2.23 -13.80
C SER A 217 -21.89 -2.08 -15.33
N ASN A 218 -21.05 -2.78 -16.08
CA ASN A 218 -20.86 -2.73 -17.55
C ASN A 218 -19.98 -1.59 -18.06
N PRO A 219 -18.64 -1.74 -18.02
CA PRO A 219 -17.73 -0.74 -18.54
C PRO A 219 -17.93 -0.50 -20.04
N SER A 220 -17.87 0.76 -20.45
CA SER A 220 -17.82 1.16 -21.86
C SER A 220 -16.47 1.81 -22.14
N LEU A 221 -16.01 1.79 -23.38
CA LEU A 221 -14.71 2.37 -23.74
C LEU A 221 -14.66 3.86 -23.38
N ALA A 222 -15.75 4.59 -23.65
CA ALA A 222 -15.87 6.00 -23.27
C ALA A 222 -15.86 6.21 -21.75
N GLY A 223 -16.49 5.32 -20.99
CA GLY A 223 -16.46 5.34 -19.53
C GLY A 223 -15.05 5.15 -19.00
N ILE A 224 -14.33 4.13 -19.49
CA ILE A 224 -12.95 3.84 -19.08
C ILE A 224 -12.03 5.02 -19.44
N TYR A 225 -12.12 5.58 -20.64
CA TYR A 225 -11.32 6.75 -21.02
C TYR A 225 -11.69 8.01 -20.22
N GLY A 226 -12.96 8.16 -19.86
CA GLY A 226 -13.41 9.16 -18.90
C GLY A 226 -12.72 8.97 -17.55
N ASP A 227 -12.64 7.74 -17.07
CA ASP A 227 -11.95 7.43 -15.82
C ASP A 227 -10.42 7.61 -15.94
N LEU A 228 -9.80 7.32 -17.09
CA LEU A 228 -8.38 7.62 -17.34
C LEU A 228 -8.09 9.13 -17.32
N SER A 229 -9.04 9.97 -17.71
CA SER A 229 -8.90 11.43 -17.64
C SER A 229 -8.81 11.96 -16.20
N ASN A 230 -9.25 11.16 -15.23
CA ASN A 230 -9.05 11.46 -13.80
C ASN A 230 -7.58 11.40 -13.39
N GLY A 231 -6.69 10.86 -14.21
CA GLY A 231 -5.26 10.79 -13.93
C GLY A 231 -4.92 9.96 -12.69
N VAL A 232 -3.72 10.13 -12.17
CA VAL A 232 -3.19 9.42 -11.00
C VAL A 232 -3.01 10.38 -9.81
N GLU A 233 -3.26 9.89 -8.61
CA GLU A 233 -3.10 10.63 -7.36
C GLU A 233 -2.09 9.93 -6.45
N LEU A 234 -1.10 10.66 -5.94
CA LEU A 234 -0.13 10.10 -5.00
C LEU A 234 -0.21 10.83 -3.67
N SER A 235 0.08 10.10 -2.59
CA SER A 235 0.30 10.71 -1.29
C SER A 235 1.77 10.97 -1.02
N TRP A 236 2.08 12.16 -0.49
CA TRP A 236 3.43 12.57 -0.12
C TRP A 236 3.59 12.80 1.39
N PHE A 237 2.62 12.37 2.22
CA PHE A 237 2.67 12.55 3.68
C PHE A 237 3.93 11.94 4.32
N ILE A 238 4.56 10.97 3.66
CA ILE A 238 5.77 10.29 4.14
C ILE A 238 6.92 11.26 4.42
N VAL A 239 6.94 12.42 3.76
CA VAL A 239 7.94 13.49 4.00
C VAL A 239 7.96 13.92 5.47
N HIS A 240 6.81 13.89 6.15
CA HIS A 240 6.70 14.25 7.57
C HIS A 240 6.89 13.06 8.52
N CYS A 241 7.13 11.86 8.02
CA CYS A 241 7.35 10.70 8.88
C CYS A 241 8.72 10.69 9.55
N GLY A 242 9.66 11.54 9.11
CA GLY A 242 10.91 11.80 9.84
C GLY A 242 10.67 12.35 11.26
N ASP A 243 9.52 12.98 11.51
CA ASP A 243 9.14 13.47 12.83
C ASP A 243 8.66 12.36 13.77
N CYS A 244 8.42 11.15 13.24
CA CYS A 244 7.96 10.03 14.05
C CYS A 244 9.10 9.41 14.89
N PRO A 245 8.84 9.02 16.15
CA PRO A 245 9.83 8.31 16.96
C PRO A 245 10.29 6.99 16.33
N ARG A 246 11.52 6.56 16.61
CA ARG A 246 12.02 5.24 16.20
C ARG A 246 11.05 4.12 16.62
N PHE A 247 10.94 3.08 15.78
CA PHE A 247 10.05 1.92 15.96
C PHE A 247 8.54 2.25 15.94
N THR A 248 8.16 3.30 15.19
CA THR A 248 6.77 3.61 14.89
C THR A 248 6.48 3.48 13.40
N VAL A 249 5.28 3.02 13.05
CA VAL A 249 4.71 3.14 11.71
C VAL A 249 4.04 4.49 11.60
N CYS A 250 4.37 5.18 10.52
CA CYS A 250 3.76 6.44 10.14
C CYS A 250 2.55 6.16 9.23
N LEU A 251 1.40 6.67 9.63
CA LEU A 251 0.12 6.44 8.96
C LEU A 251 -0.59 7.77 8.74
N LEU A 252 -1.31 7.87 7.62
CA LEU A 252 -2.23 8.97 7.35
C LEU A 252 -3.66 8.52 7.68
N GLU A 253 -4.26 9.12 8.71
CA GLU A 253 -5.66 8.91 9.13
C GLU A 253 -6.40 10.26 9.08
N ASP A 254 -7.46 10.38 8.28
CA ASP A 254 -8.27 11.60 8.15
C ASP A 254 -7.44 12.88 7.92
N SER A 255 -6.46 12.79 7.00
CA SER A 255 -5.51 13.88 6.71
C SER A 255 -4.64 14.30 7.89
N ARG A 256 -4.50 13.45 8.91
CA ARG A 256 -3.60 13.63 10.03
C ARG A 256 -2.56 12.53 10.06
N ILE A 257 -1.31 12.94 10.26
CA ILE A 257 -0.19 12.02 10.36
C ILE A 257 -0.16 11.48 11.80
N THR A 258 -0.21 10.16 11.91
CA THR A 258 -0.18 9.45 13.18
C THR A 258 1.02 8.53 13.22
N CYS A 259 1.76 8.56 14.32
CA CYS A 259 2.86 7.64 14.57
C CYS A 259 2.36 6.56 15.53
N LYS A 260 2.11 5.35 15.03
CA LYS A 260 1.72 4.20 15.86
C LYS A 260 2.96 3.36 16.14
N ARG A 261 3.20 2.98 17.40
CA ARG A 261 4.30 2.04 17.70
C ARG A 261 4.02 0.69 17.06
N GLN A 262 4.96 0.20 16.27
CA GLN A 262 4.96 -1.19 15.83
C GLN A 262 5.45 -2.00 17.03
N CYS A 263 4.62 -2.87 17.60
CA CYS A 263 5.13 -3.89 18.50
C CYS A 263 5.77 -4.95 17.58
N GLN A 264 7.08 -4.87 17.38
CA GLN A 264 7.79 -5.80 16.51
C GLN A 264 7.86 -7.18 17.17
N ASP A 265 7.43 -8.22 16.46
CA ASP A 265 7.41 -9.60 16.94
C ASP A 265 8.82 -10.21 17.12
N ASP A 266 9.87 -9.55 16.61
CA ASP A 266 11.20 -10.14 16.41
C ASP A 266 12.29 -9.72 17.42
N VAL A 267 11.95 -8.98 18.48
CA VAL A 267 12.94 -8.55 19.48
C VAL A 267 12.91 -9.46 20.70
N THR A 268 13.93 -10.33 20.80
CA THR A 268 14.17 -11.30 21.89
C THR A 268 14.43 -10.67 23.27
N THR A 269 14.41 -9.35 23.39
CA THR A 269 14.58 -8.62 24.66
C THR A 269 13.35 -7.75 24.97
N LEU A 270 12.41 -8.36 25.70
CA LEU A 270 11.17 -7.74 26.20
C LEU A 270 11.35 -6.48 27.07
N SER A 271 12.58 -6.15 27.49
CA SER A 271 12.86 -5.00 28.37
C SER A 271 12.85 -3.64 27.64
N GLN A 272 12.88 -3.62 26.30
CA GLN A 272 12.80 -2.38 25.50
C GLN A 272 11.40 -2.09 24.92
N GLN A 273 10.45 -3.03 24.99
CA GLN A 273 9.08 -2.79 24.57
C GLN A 273 8.37 -1.89 25.60
N GLY A 274 7.76 -0.80 25.13
CA GLY A 274 7.02 0.09 26.02
C GLY A 274 5.89 -0.64 26.76
N PHE A 275 5.63 -0.24 28.01
CA PHE A 275 4.63 -0.82 28.93
C PHE A 275 3.28 -1.18 28.28
N ARG A 276 2.86 -0.40 27.28
CA ARG A 276 1.62 -0.60 26.53
C ARG A 276 1.62 -1.84 25.62
N CYS A 277 2.72 -2.16 24.92
CA CYS A 277 2.83 -3.40 24.12
C CYS A 277 2.84 -4.64 25.01
N GLN A 278 3.53 -4.57 26.16
CA GLN A 278 3.55 -5.66 27.14
C GLN A 278 2.15 -5.95 27.69
N LEU A 279 1.37 -4.90 27.99
CA LEU A 279 -0.01 -5.04 28.45
C LEU A 279 -0.94 -5.65 27.40
N GLU A 280 -0.78 -5.31 26.12
CA GLU A 280 -1.61 -5.87 25.04
C GLU A 280 -1.34 -7.36 24.84
N TYR A 281 -0.07 -7.76 24.85
CA TYR A 281 0.33 -9.16 24.68
C TYR A 281 0.02 -10.02 25.91
N TRP A 282 0.40 -9.57 27.10
CA TRP A 282 0.25 -10.35 28.33
C TRP A 282 -1.09 -10.14 29.04
N GLY A 283 -1.81 -9.05 28.75
CA GLY A 283 -3.05 -8.71 29.45
C GLY A 283 -4.13 -9.76 29.29
N PHE A 284 -4.25 -10.35 28.10
CA PHE A 284 -5.19 -11.46 27.87
C PHE A 284 -4.79 -12.72 28.66
N ILE A 285 -3.49 -13.04 28.68
CA ILE A 285 -2.95 -14.21 29.39
C ILE A 285 -3.19 -14.06 30.90
N TYR A 286 -2.77 -12.94 31.49
CA TYR A 286 -3.00 -12.66 32.92
C TYR A 286 -4.49 -12.58 33.25
N GLY A 287 -5.31 -11.99 32.37
CA GLY A 287 -6.77 -11.97 32.50
C GLY A 287 -7.36 -13.38 32.56
N ALA A 288 -6.96 -14.27 31.66
CA ALA A 288 -7.43 -15.66 31.66
C ALA A 288 -7.02 -16.42 32.93
N TYR A 289 -5.75 -16.30 33.35
CA TYR A 289 -5.27 -16.96 34.58
C TYR A 289 -6.00 -16.48 35.83
N THR A 290 -6.28 -15.17 35.94
CA THR A 290 -7.02 -14.63 37.08
C THR A 290 -8.45 -15.17 37.10
N VAL A 291 -9.16 -15.20 35.97
CA VAL A 291 -10.52 -15.75 35.89
C VAL A 291 -10.56 -17.23 36.26
N VAL A 292 -9.63 -18.04 35.77
CA VAL A 292 -9.56 -19.48 36.12
C VAL A 292 -9.26 -19.68 37.60
N ALA A 293 -8.29 -18.93 38.16
CA ALA A 293 -7.93 -19.05 39.57
C ALA A 293 -9.09 -18.64 40.49
N TYR A 294 -9.73 -17.49 40.25
CA TYR A 294 -10.86 -17.02 41.04
C TYR A 294 -12.11 -17.87 40.84
N GLY A 295 -12.39 -18.30 39.61
CA GLY A 295 -13.49 -19.21 39.29
C GLY A 295 -13.35 -20.56 40.00
N GLY A 296 -12.13 -21.13 40.02
CA GLY A 296 -11.82 -22.36 40.75
C GLY A 296 -12.01 -22.21 42.26
N LEU A 297 -11.56 -21.09 42.84
CA LEU A 297 -11.74 -20.78 44.28
C LEU A 297 -13.22 -20.67 44.66
N ILE A 298 -14.02 -20.01 43.83
CA ILE A 298 -15.47 -19.88 44.04
C ILE A 298 -16.14 -21.24 43.92
N GLY A 299 -15.84 -22.01 42.86
CA GLY A 299 -16.36 -23.36 42.66
C GLY A 299 -16.05 -24.29 43.83
N LEU A 300 -14.80 -24.27 44.33
CA LEU A 300 -14.40 -25.06 45.50
C LEU A 300 -15.21 -24.70 46.75
N ARG A 301 -15.46 -23.40 46.99
CA ARG A 301 -16.31 -22.96 48.12
C ARG A 301 -17.74 -23.48 48.00
N PHE A 302 -18.32 -23.49 46.80
CA PHE A 302 -19.65 -24.04 46.58
C PHE A 302 -19.70 -25.56 46.81
N VAL A 303 -18.71 -26.31 46.32
CA VAL A 303 -18.66 -27.77 46.50
C VAL A 303 -18.50 -28.14 47.98
N ILE A 304 -17.56 -27.52 48.70
CA ILE A 304 -17.37 -27.77 50.13
C ILE A 304 -18.61 -27.36 50.93
N GLY A 305 -19.17 -26.18 50.64
CA GLY A 305 -20.40 -25.69 51.28
C GLY A 305 -21.58 -26.64 51.08
N PHE A 306 -21.77 -27.14 49.85
CA PHE A 306 -22.84 -28.09 49.54
C PHE A 306 -22.66 -29.42 50.27
N VAL A 307 -21.45 -29.97 50.33
CA VAL A 307 -21.17 -31.21 51.07
C VAL A 307 -21.44 -31.03 52.57
N LEU A 308 -21.01 -29.92 53.17
CA LEU A 308 -21.27 -29.63 54.59
C LEU A 308 -22.77 -29.46 54.88
N LEU A 309 -23.53 -28.79 53.99
CA LEU A 309 -24.97 -28.67 54.12
C LEU A 309 -25.67 -30.04 54.05
N MET A 310 -25.27 -30.91 53.11
CA MET A 310 -25.83 -32.25 53.00
C MET A 310 -25.53 -33.09 54.26
N VAL A 311 -24.31 -33.02 54.80
CA VAL A 311 -23.94 -33.68 56.06
C VAL A 311 -24.78 -33.15 57.23
N LEU A 312 -24.97 -31.83 57.34
CA LEU A 312 -25.81 -31.23 58.39
C LEU A 312 -27.27 -31.63 58.28
N VAL A 313 -27.82 -31.70 57.06
CA VAL A 313 -29.21 -32.16 56.83
C VAL A 313 -29.37 -33.62 57.23
N VAL A 314 -28.44 -34.50 56.83
CA VAL A 314 -28.46 -35.91 57.23
C VAL A 314 -28.31 -36.06 58.74
N PHE A 315 -27.43 -35.29 59.38
CA PHE A 315 -27.25 -35.29 60.83
C PHE A 315 -28.52 -34.84 61.57
N GLN A 316 -29.14 -33.74 61.14
CA GLN A 316 -30.40 -33.27 61.72
C GLN A 316 -31.55 -34.27 61.49
N TRP A 317 -31.60 -34.90 60.32
CA TRP A 317 -32.60 -35.91 60.01
C TRP A 317 -32.46 -37.13 60.93
N ARG A 318 -31.24 -37.67 61.08
CA ARG A 318 -30.96 -38.78 62.03
C ARG A 318 -31.31 -38.40 63.47
N LYS A 319 -30.89 -37.21 63.94
CA LYS A 319 -31.21 -36.74 65.30
C LYS A 319 -32.72 -36.68 65.57
N ARG A 320 -33.55 -36.36 64.57
CA ARG A 320 -35.02 -36.38 64.74
C ARG A 320 -35.61 -37.79 64.77
N HIS A 321 -34.99 -38.75 64.08
CA HIS A 321 -35.45 -40.14 64.01
C HIS A 321 -34.87 -41.05 65.11
N ASP A 322 -33.75 -40.66 65.73
CA ASP A 322 -33.11 -41.37 66.86
C ASP A 322 -33.58 -40.83 68.24
N LEU A 323 -34.80 -40.30 68.34
CA LEU A 323 -35.45 -39.96 69.61
C LEU A 323 -36.24 -41.18 70.11
N PRO A 324 -35.82 -41.88 71.18
CA PRO A 324 -36.63 -42.92 71.80
C PRO A 324 -37.55 -42.29 72.84
N LEU A 325 -38.86 -42.44 72.61
CA LEU A 325 -39.90 -42.85 73.57
C LEU A 325 -41.24 -42.92 72.85
#